data_AF-E6PWN2-F1
#
_entry.id   AF-E6PWN2-F1
#
_cell.length_a   1.000
_cell.length_b   1.000
_cell.length_c   1.000
_cell.angle_alpha   90.00
_cell.angle_beta   90.00
_cell.angle_gamma   90.00
#
_symmetry.space_group_name_H-M   'P 1'
#
loop_
_entity.id
_entity.type
_entity.pdbx_description
1 polymer ?
#
loop_
_entity_poly.entity_id
_entity_poly.type
_entity_poly.pdbx_seq_one_letter_code
_entity_poly.pdbx_strand_id
1 'polypeptide(L)'
;MGARSEVNGVEILVATLGVAMVCLLVGFWLGSRSLRGQLTEQQNETQRLRQQTQQDAMLGARLAAAETLAEQRRQALEGRDAELRALQQTIENKIDIERNQASEISRLTAELSGEKNKTAENLKLLEAAKTTLANQFQALAAEVLDAKAKTFSEGSQSQLDTLLKPLRDQLTDFRNKVESSQKESSTGVTELKTLIGSLSALNQQLATEAQNLTFALRGSAKAQGDWGEFILRDLLEKAGLREGEQYSFQQSFSGTSEDGERAKNARTDVVLNLPGGRHLVVDSKVSLVAYTDYANATDEGPRAAALKQHLTSVRRHLEGLAERRYHKLPGIESPDFVVLFIPIEPAYLLAMQVDEELWHEAYKRNVLLVGPTTLLFVIRIVDNLWQQEQQARSVREIVDRGTKLYDKFVGFVEDMQTVGDRLGKAQSSYQSAMGKLSEGAGNLISQVDKLKQLGLRTNKQIPQKLRDAAGIEAGIDVDNEAGGLFLAAESDES
;
A
#
# COMPACT_ATOMS: atom_id res chain seq x y z
N MET A 1 -26.69 11.28 -176.98
CA MET A 1 -26.95 11.94 -175.67
C MET A 1 -26.89 10.83 -174.63
N GLY A 2 -26.05 10.82 -173.59
CA GLY A 2 -25.21 11.86 -173.00
C GLY A 2 -25.93 12.53 -171.82
N ALA A 3 -25.34 12.78 -170.66
CA ALA A 3 -24.03 12.49 -170.06
C ALA A 3 -24.08 13.12 -168.63
N ARG A 4 -23.10 12.82 -167.74
CA ARG A 4 -23.04 13.20 -166.30
C ARG A 4 -23.94 12.34 -165.39
N SER A 5 -23.52 11.96 -164.18
CA SER A 5 -22.18 12.10 -163.55
C SER A 5 -21.99 11.11 -162.39
N GLU A 6 -20.84 10.45 -162.34
CA GLU A 6 -20.52 9.32 -161.43
C GLU A 6 -20.03 9.76 -160.02
N VAL A 7 -20.34 10.99 -159.58
CA VAL A 7 -19.71 11.59 -158.39
C VAL A 7 -20.30 11.06 -157.07
N ASN A 8 -21.61 10.81 -157.02
CA ASN A 8 -22.33 10.60 -155.76
C ASN A 8 -21.96 9.31 -155.00
N GLY A 9 -21.39 8.30 -155.67
CA GLY A 9 -21.13 6.98 -155.07
C GLY A 9 -20.05 7.00 -153.98
N VAL A 10 -18.98 7.75 -154.19
CA VAL A 10 -17.85 7.83 -153.23
C VAL A 10 -18.21 8.69 -152.03
N GLU A 11 -18.93 9.80 -152.24
CA GLU A 11 -19.38 10.68 -151.15
C GLU A 11 -20.33 9.95 -150.20
N ILE A 12 -21.25 9.11 -150.70
CA ILE A 12 -22.14 8.29 -149.87
C ILE A 12 -21.35 7.24 -149.07
N LEU A 13 -20.30 6.64 -149.64
CA LEU A 13 -19.43 5.69 -148.92
C LEU A 13 -18.62 6.36 -147.80
N VAL A 14 -18.05 7.54 -148.06
CA VAL A 14 -17.32 8.32 -147.04
C VAL A 14 -18.27 8.82 -145.94
N ALA A 15 -19.46 9.31 -146.30
CA ALA A 15 -20.47 9.75 -145.34
C ALA A 15 -20.97 8.60 -144.45
N THR A 16 -21.25 7.42 -145.02
CA THR A 16 -21.71 6.25 -144.24
C THR A 16 -20.62 5.69 -143.31
N LEU A 17 -19.35 5.67 -143.75
CA LEU A 17 -18.22 5.34 -142.88
C LEU A 17 -18.02 6.37 -141.76
N GLY A 18 -18.19 7.66 -142.05
CA GLY A 18 -18.14 8.73 -141.05
C GLY A 18 -19.23 8.59 -139.97
N VAL A 19 -20.47 8.33 -140.39
CA VAL A 19 -21.59 8.04 -139.47
C VAL A 19 -21.31 6.79 -138.64
N ALA A 20 -20.82 5.70 -139.25
CA ALA A 20 -20.48 4.47 -138.53
C ALA A 20 -19.39 4.69 -137.47
N MET A 21 -18.33 5.45 -137.80
CA MET A 21 -17.28 5.81 -136.84
C MET A 21 -17.81 6.68 -135.69
N VAL A 22 -18.69 7.66 -135.98
CA VAL A 22 -19.35 8.48 -134.95
C VAL A 22 -20.24 7.62 -134.06
N CYS A 23 -21.03 6.68 -134.62
CA CYS A 23 -21.84 5.75 -133.84
C CYS A 23 -20.99 4.83 -132.94
N LEU A 24 -19.84 4.35 -133.43
CA LEU A 24 -18.90 3.56 -132.61
C LEU A 24 -18.25 4.38 -131.50
N LEU A 25 -17.83 5.62 -131.78
CA LEU A 25 -17.26 6.52 -130.78
C LEU A 25 -18.29 6.94 -129.73
N VAL A 26 -19.54 7.23 -130.13
CA VAL A 26 -20.65 7.51 -129.21
C VAL A 26 -21.02 6.26 -128.40
N GLY A 27 -21.06 5.07 -129.01
CA GLY A 27 -21.28 3.80 -128.32
C GLY A 27 -20.19 3.51 -127.28
N PHE A 28 -18.92 3.71 -127.63
CA PHE A 28 -17.80 3.58 -126.70
C PHE A 28 -17.80 4.65 -125.60
N TRP A 29 -18.21 5.90 -125.91
CA TRP A 29 -18.34 6.97 -124.92
C TRP A 29 -19.49 6.72 -123.94
N LEU A 30 -20.66 6.29 -124.43
CA LEU A 30 -21.80 5.89 -123.59
C LEU A 30 -21.48 4.64 -122.76
N GLY A 31 -20.88 3.62 -123.37
CA GLY A 31 -20.45 2.39 -122.68
C GLY A 31 -19.40 2.66 -121.61
N SER A 32 -18.35 3.43 -121.91
CA SER A 32 -17.33 3.80 -120.92
C SER A 32 -17.86 4.76 -119.85
N ARG A 33 -18.86 5.61 -120.16
CA ARG A 33 -19.59 6.41 -119.16
C ARG A 33 -20.44 5.53 -118.24
N SER A 34 -21.10 4.51 -118.78
CA SER A 34 -21.90 3.54 -118.01
C SER A 34 -21.02 2.68 -117.11
N LEU A 35 -19.92 2.12 -117.63
CA LEU A 35 -18.92 1.36 -116.87
C LEU A 35 -18.25 2.19 -115.77
N ARG A 36 -17.93 3.47 -116.04
CA ARG A 36 -17.45 4.40 -115.00
C ARG A 36 -18.51 4.66 -113.94
N GLY A 37 -19.77 4.82 -114.34
CA GLY A 37 -20.91 4.93 -113.42
C GLY A 37 -20.99 3.75 -112.47
N GLN A 38 -21.07 2.53 -113.00
CA GLN A 38 -21.11 1.28 -112.23
C GLN A 38 -19.88 1.12 -111.31
N LEU A 39 -18.68 1.47 -111.79
CA LEU A 39 -17.46 1.42 -110.98
C LEU A 39 -17.51 2.45 -109.83
N THR A 40 -17.99 3.67 -110.08
CA THR A 40 -18.18 4.67 -109.01
C THR A 40 -19.29 4.27 -108.03
N GLU A 41 -20.33 3.57 -108.50
CA GLU A 41 -21.42 3.06 -107.67
C GLU A 41 -20.93 1.96 -106.73
N GLN A 42 -20.18 0.97 -107.23
CA GLN A 42 -19.51 -0.05 -106.41
C GLN A 42 -18.44 0.56 -105.48
N GLN A 43 -17.72 1.60 -105.89
CA GLN A 43 -16.78 2.31 -105.00
C GLN A 43 -17.51 3.04 -103.88
N ASN A 44 -18.65 3.68 -104.16
CA ASN A 44 -19.49 4.32 -103.14
C ASN A 44 -20.14 3.30 -102.20
N GLU A 45 -20.59 2.16 -102.72
CA GLU A 45 -21.16 1.06 -101.95
C GLU A 45 -20.11 0.42 -101.03
N THR A 46 -18.93 0.07 -101.55
CA THR A 46 -17.83 -0.47 -100.73
C THR A 46 -17.27 0.55 -99.73
N GLN A 47 -17.34 1.86 -100.01
CA GLN A 47 -17.06 2.90 -99.00
C GLN A 47 -18.14 2.94 -97.90
N ARG A 48 -19.44 2.85 -98.24
CA ARG A 48 -20.53 2.78 -97.25
C ARG A 48 -20.41 1.55 -96.36
N LEU A 49 -20.16 0.37 -96.94
CA LEU A 49 -19.95 -0.88 -96.21
C LEU A 49 -18.72 -0.80 -95.28
N ARG A 50 -17.64 -0.12 -95.71
CA ARG A 50 -16.47 0.16 -94.85
C ARG A 50 -16.80 1.14 -93.71
N GLN A 51 -17.61 2.17 -93.96
CA GLN A 51 -18.06 3.09 -92.91
C GLN A 51 -18.97 2.40 -91.89
N GLN A 52 -19.90 1.55 -92.35
CA GLN A 52 -20.76 0.75 -91.47
C GLN A 52 -19.94 -0.22 -90.62
N THR A 53 -19.08 -1.04 -91.22
CA THR A 53 -18.22 -1.97 -90.47
C THR A 53 -17.24 -1.27 -89.51
N GLN A 54 -16.80 -0.04 -89.81
CA GLN A 54 -16.05 0.79 -88.86
C GLN A 54 -16.93 1.31 -87.70
N GLN A 55 -18.18 1.70 -87.96
CA GLN A 55 -19.13 2.09 -86.92
C GLN A 55 -19.49 0.91 -86.01
N ASP A 56 -19.78 -0.26 -86.59
CA ASP A 56 -20.09 -1.50 -85.87
C ASP A 56 -18.90 -1.96 -85.01
N ALA A 57 -17.67 -1.90 -85.54
CA ALA A 57 -16.47 -2.17 -84.76
C ALA A 57 -16.26 -1.17 -83.61
N MET A 58 -16.56 0.12 -83.82
CA MET A 58 -16.49 1.14 -82.76
C MET A 58 -17.58 0.95 -81.70
N LEU A 59 -18.78 0.50 -82.08
CA LEU A 59 -19.85 0.14 -81.16
C LEU A 59 -19.50 -1.11 -80.35
N GLY A 60 -18.98 -2.17 -80.98
CA GLY A 60 -18.49 -3.37 -80.31
C GLY A 60 -17.37 -3.07 -79.30
N ALA A 61 -16.39 -2.23 -79.67
CA ALA A 61 -15.34 -1.79 -78.76
C ALA A 61 -15.89 -0.98 -77.57
N ARG A 62 -16.91 -0.15 -77.78
CA ARG A 62 -17.60 0.57 -76.69
C ARG A 62 -18.42 -0.34 -75.78
N LEU A 63 -19.05 -1.37 -76.32
CA LEU A 63 -19.78 -2.38 -75.53
C LEU A 63 -18.82 -3.18 -74.65
N ALA A 64 -17.73 -3.72 -75.21
CA ALA A 64 -16.72 -4.44 -74.43
C ALA A 64 -16.06 -3.56 -73.34
N ALA A 65 -15.86 -2.27 -73.61
CA ALA A 65 -15.39 -1.30 -72.60
C ALA A 65 -16.43 -1.02 -71.50
N ALA A 66 -17.73 -1.05 -71.82
CA ALA A 66 -18.80 -0.91 -70.84
C ALA A 66 -18.98 -2.18 -69.99
N GLU A 67 -18.89 -3.37 -70.59
CA GLU A 67 -18.97 -4.67 -69.92
C GLU A 67 -17.79 -4.86 -68.94
N THR A 68 -16.57 -4.57 -69.37
CA THR A 68 -15.39 -4.66 -68.49
C THR A 68 -15.45 -3.65 -67.34
N LEU A 69 -15.95 -2.42 -67.57
CA LEU A 69 -16.19 -1.45 -66.50
C LEU A 69 -17.32 -1.89 -65.54
N ALA A 70 -18.37 -2.54 -66.05
CA ALA A 70 -19.45 -3.07 -65.24
C ALA A 70 -18.96 -4.23 -64.35
N GLU A 71 -18.13 -5.13 -64.89
CA GLU A 71 -17.54 -6.23 -64.13
C GLU A 71 -16.56 -5.73 -63.05
N GLN A 72 -15.69 -4.77 -63.37
CA GLN A 72 -14.83 -4.11 -62.37
C GLN A 72 -15.65 -3.45 -61.25
N ARG A 73 -16.77 -2.81 -61.59
CA ARG A 73 -17.69 -2.23 -60.58
C ARG A 73 -18.36 -3.30 -59.74
N ARG A 74 -18.77 -4.43 -60.32
CA ARG A 74 -19.35 -5.57 -59.58
C ARG A 74 -18.35 -6.13 -58.57
N GLN A 75 -17.13 -6.42 -59.00
CA GLN A 75 -16.06 -6.93 -58.12
C GLN A 75 -15.71 -5.93 -57.00
N ALA A 76 -15.71 -4.62 -57.29
CA ALA A 76 -15.50 -3.58 -56.28
C ALA A 76 -16.68 -3.43 -55.29
N LEU A 77 -17.91 -3.78 -55.68
CA LEU A 77 -19.06 -3.86 -54.77
C LEU A 77 -19.01 -5.14 -53.93
N GLU A 78 -18.77 -6.31 -54.53
CA GLU A 78 -18.64 -7.59 -53.84
C GLU A 78 -17.52 -7.56 -52.78
N GLY A 79 -16.39 -6.90 -53.08
CA GLY A 79 -15.31 -6.66 -52.12
C GLY A 79 -15.72 -5.75 -50.94
N ARG A 80 -16.47 -4.67 -51.20
CA ARG A 80 -17.02 -3.79 -50.15
C ARG A 80 -18.07 -4.49 -49.31
N ASP A 81 -18.92 -5.33 -49.90
CA ASP A 81 -19.91 -6.11 -49.16
C ASP A 81 -19.24 -7.17 -48.28
N ALA A 82 -18.09 -7.71 -48.68
CA ALA A 82 -17.26 -8.57 -47.83
C ALA A 82 -16.62 -7.78 -46.68
N GLU A 83 -16.04 -6.61 -46.95
CA GLU A 83 -15.43 -5.72 -45.95
C GLU A 83 -16.46 -5.23 -44.91
N LEU A 84 -17.66 -4.81 -45.35
CA LEU A 84 -18.76 -4.40 -44.47
C LEU A 84 -19.22 -5.53 -43.55
N ARG A 85 -19.33 -6.77 -44.05
CA ARG A 85 -19.68 -7.94 -43.22
C ARG A 85 -18.58 -8.28 -42.20
N ALA A 86 -17.31 -8.19 -42.59
CA ALA A 86 -16.19 -8.38 -41.66
C ALA A 86 -16.15 -7.30 -40.56
N LEU A 87 -16.46 -6.04 -40.93
CA LEU A 87 -16.57 -4.93 -39.98
C LEU A 87 -17.76 -5.11 -39.03
N GLN A 88 -18.93 -5.52 -39.54
CA GLN A 88 -20.12 -5.83 -38.73
C GLN A 88 -19.81 -6.93 -37.70
N GLN A 89 -19.22 -8.05 -38.13
CA GLN A 89 -18.82 -9.13 -37.22
C GLN A 89 -17.82 -8.65 -36.16
N THR A 90 -16.89 -7.77 -36.53
CA THR A 90 -15.92 -7.18 -35.60
C THR A 90 -16.59 -6.27 -34.57
N ILE A 91 -17.65 -5.54 -34.96
CA ILE A 91 -18.43 -4.69 -34.06
C ILE A 91 -19.28 -5.55 -33.11
N GLU A 92 -19.97 -6.58 -33.60
CA GLU A 92 -20.73 -7.51 -32.75
C GLU A 92 -19.84 -8.20 -31.71
N ASN A 93 -18.69 -8.73 -32.13
CA ASN A 93 -17.71 -9.35 -31.24
C ASN A 93 -17.23 -8.37 -30.14
N LYS A 94 -17.06 -7.07 -30.46
CA LYS A 94 -16.69 -6.04 -29.48
C LYS A 94 -17.84 -5.73 -28.51
N ILE A 95 -19.07 -5.60 -29.01
CA ILE A 95 -20.26 -5.36 -28.18
C ILE A 95 -20.45 -6.48 -27.15
N ASP A 96 -20.23 -7.74 -27.54
CA ASP A 96 -20.34 -8.86 -26.61
C ASP A 96 -19.17 -8.95 -25.62
N ILE A 97 -17.95 -8.53 -26.00
CA ILE A 97 -16.84 -8.34 -25.04
C ILE A 97 -17.19 -7.23 -24.03
N GLU A 98 -17.69 -6.08 -24.47
CA GLU A 98 -18.09 -4.97 -23.60
C GLU A 98 -19.26 -5.37 -22.66
N ARG A 99 -20.24 -6.13 -23.15
CA ARG A 99 -21.31 -6.70 -22.31
C ARG A 99 -20.78 -7.64 -21.24
N ASN A 100 -19.86 -8.54 -21.60
CA ASN A 100 -19.24 -9.46 -20.64
C ASN A 100 -18.42 -8.69 -19.59
N GLN A 101 -17.65 -7.68 -19.99
CA GLN A 101 -16.93 -6.80 -19.08
C GLN A 101 -17.87 -6.01 -18.15
N ALA A 102 -18.97 -5.45 -18.67
CA ALA A 102 -19.97 -4.75 -17.87
C ALA A 102 -20.66 -5.68 -16.84
N SER A 103 -20.90 -6.94 -17.22
CA SER A 103 -21.43 -7.97 -16.32
C SER A 103 -20.42 -8.32 -15.21
N GLU A 104 -19.15 -8.52 -15.58
CA GLU A 104 -18.04 -8.81 -14.66
C GLU A 104 -17.84 -7.68 -13.65
N ILE A 105 -17.79 -6.43 -14.12
CA ILE A 105 -17.72 -5.21 -13.29
C ILE A 105 -18.94 -5.13 -12.35
N SER A 106 -20.14 -5.46 -12.82
CA SER A 106 -21.35 -5.47 -12.00
C SER A 106 -21.29 -6.52 -10.90
N ARG A 107 -20.79 -7.75 -11.20
CA ARG A 107 -20.59 -8.80 -10.21
C ARG A 107 -19.57 -8.39 -9.16
N LEU A 108 -18.38 -7.93 -9.57
CA LEU A 108 -17.31 -7.48 -8.68
C LEU A 108 -17.74 -6.29 -7.81
N THR A 109 -18.56 -5.37 -8.34
CA THR A 109 -19.12 -4.26 -7.57
C THR A 109 -20.12 -4.73 -6.51
N ALA A 110 -20.97 -5.72 -6.84
CA ALA A 110 -21.89 -6.32 -5.88
C ALA A 110 -21.15 -7.13 -4.79
N GLU A 111 -20.10 -7.85 -5.17
CA GLU A 111 -19.23 -8.63 -4.27
C GLU A 111 -18.48 -7.72 -3.29
N LEU A 112 -17.82 -6.67 -3.78
CA LEU A 112 -17.17 -5.63 -2.98
C LEU A 112 -18.16 -4.88 -2.07
N SER A 113 -19.39 -4.67 -2.52
CA SER A 113 -20.47 -4.10 -1.70
C SER A 113 -20.87 -5.04 -0.55
N GLY A 114 -21.05 -6.33 -0.85
CA GLY A 114 -21.33 -7.36 0.15
C GLY A 114 -20.21 -7.48 1.20
N GLU A 115 -18.95 -7.49 0.78
CA GLU A 115 -17.80 -7.52 1.69
C GLU A 115 -17.72 -6.26 2.58
N LYS A 116 -17.94 -5.07 2.02
CA LYS A 116 -17.99 -3.81 2.79
C LYS A 116 -19.10 -3.79 3.82
N ASN A 117 -20.29 -4.29 3.48
CA ASN A 117 -21.39 -4.39 4.42
C ASN A 117 -21.09 -5.41 5.53
N LYS A 118 -20.57 -6.59 5.17
CA LYS A 118 -20.19 -7.65 6.12
C LYS A 118 -19.06 -7.24 7.06
N THR A 119 -18.07 -6.48 6.58
CA THR A 119 -17.00 -5.92 7.43
C THR A 119 -17.51 -4.80 8.35
N ALA A 120 -18.44 -3.97 7.89
CA ALA A 120 -19.11 -2.97 8.74
C ALA A 120 -20.02 -3.61 9.81
N GLU A 121 -20.71 -4.72 9.51
CA GLU A 121 -21.47 -5.50 10.49
C GLU A 121 -20.55 -6.18 11.51
N ASN A 122 -19.45 -6.81 11.06
CA ASN A 122 -18.44 -7.39 11.95
C ASN A 122 -17.83 -6.35 12.89
N LEU A 123 -17.56 -5.12 12.41
CA LEU A 123 -17.08 -4.02 13.26
C LEU A 123 -18.11 -3.64 14.33
N LYS A 124 -19.38 -3.45 13.97
CA LYS A 124 -20.46 -3.16 14.93
C LYS A 124 -20.63 -4.28 15.97
N LEU A 125 -20.53 -5.54 15.54
CA LEU A 125 -20.59 -6.70 16.43
C LEU A 125 -19.41 -6.71 17.41
N LEU A 126 -18.21 -6.36 16.95
CA LEU A 126 -17.00 -6.28 17.78
C LEU A 126 -17.08 -5.12 18.78
N GLU A 127 -17.59 -3.94 18.38
CA GLU A 127 -17.85 -2.82 19.29
C GLU A 127 -18.91 -3.15 20.35
N ALA A 128 -20.00 -3.81 19.95
CA ALA A 128 -21.04 -4.28 20.86
C ALA A 128 -20.48 -5.31 21.86
N ALA A 129 -19.73 -6.31 21.40
CA ALA A 129 -19.08 -7.30 22.25
C ALA A 129 -18.08 -6.67 23.23
N LYS A 130 -17.25 -5.72 22.77
CA LYS A 130 -16.31 -4.96 23.62
C LYS A 130 -17.06 -4.15 24.69
N THR A 131 -18.17 -3.53 24.35
CA THR A 131 -19.01 -2.77 25.29
C THR A 131 -19.69 -3.69 26.31
N THR A 132 -20.23 -4.83 25.88
CA THR A 132 -20.80 -5.85 26.76
C THR A 132 -19.74 -6.40 27.73
N LEU A 133 -18.53 -6.71 27.26
CA LEU A 133 -17.42 -7.16 28.12
C LEU A 133 -16.99 -6.09 29.13
N ALA A 134 -16.91 -4.82 28.75
CA ALA A 134 -16.61 -3.72 29.67
C ALA A 134 -17.68 -3.60 30.77
N ASN A 135 -18.96 -3.68 30.41
CA ASN A 135 -20.07 -3.63 31.36
C ASN A 135 -20.11 -4.86 32.28
N GLN A 136 -19.85 -6.06 31.74
CA GLN A 136 -19.75 -7.30 32.53
C GLN A 136 -18.56 -7.26 33.49
N PHE A 137 -17.40 -6.76 33.06
CA PHE A 137 -16.24 -6.58 33.92
C PHE A 137 -16.52 -5.56 35.04
N GLN A 138 -17.18 -4.45 34.74
CA GLN A 138 -17.58 -3.46 35.75
C GLN A 138 -18.60 -4.04 36.75
N ALA A 139 -19.57 -4.84 36.29
CA ALA A 139 -20.53 -5.51 37.17
C ALA A 139 -19.85 -6.55 38.07
N LEU A 140 -19.00 -7.41 37.51
CA LEU A 140 -18.25 -8.41 38.25
C LEU A 140 -17.27 -7.77 39.26
N ALA A 141 -16.61 -6.68 38.89
CA ALA A 141 -15.75 -5.93 39.80
C ALA A 141 -16.53 -5.33 40.98
N ALA A 142 -17.74 -4.79 40.73
CA ALA A 142 -18.62 -4.31 41.78
C ALA A 142 -19.14 -5.44 42.68
N GLU A 143 -19.54 -6.57 42.11
CA GLU A 143 -20.02 -7.76 42.83
C GLU A 143 -18.93 -8.39 43.72
N VAL A 144 -17.72 -8.57 43.19
CA VAL A 144 -16.57 -9.07 43.95
C VAL A 144 -16.16 -8.09 45.06
N LEU A 145 -16.22 -6.77 44.80
CA LEU A 145 -15.90 -5.75 45.81
C LEU A 145 -16.96 -5.70 46.92
N ASP A 146 -18.26 -5.74 46.59
CA ASP A 146 -19.34 -5.76 47.59
C ASP A 146 -19.33 -7.06 48.41
N ALA A 147 -19.17 -8.22 47.76
CA ALA A 147 -19.04 -9.50 48.45
C ALA A 147 -17.84 -9.52 49.42
N LYS A 148 -16.70 -8.94 49.03
CA LYS A 148 -15.54 -8.79 49.92
C LYS A 148 -15.78 -7.79 51.04
N ALA A 149 -16.37 -6.63 50.77
CA ALA A 149 -16.71 -5.64 51.78
C ALA A 149 -17.69 -6.19 52.84
N LYS A 150 -18.71 -6.91 52.40
CA LYS A 150 -19.75 -7.54 53.25
C LYS A 150 -19.19 -8.66 54.12
N THR A 151 -18.13 -9.33 53.68
CA THR A 151 -17.37 -10.34 54.45
C THR A 151 -16.33 -9.70 55.40
N PHE A 152 -16.17 -8.37 55.38
CA PHE A 152 -15.13 -7.63 56.11
C PHE A 152 -15.71 -6.47 56.95
N SER A 153 -17.03 -6.50 57.19
CA SER A 153 -17.80 -5.32 57.63
C SER A 153 -17.71 -4.95 59.11
N GLU A 154 -16.94 -5.67 59.93
CA GLU A 154 -16.98 -5.55 61.41
C GLU A 154 -15.89 -4.64 62.03
N GLY A 155 -15.12 -3.86 61.26
CA GLY A 155 -14.04 -3.06 61.89
C GLY A 155 -13.40 -1.82 61.23
N SER A 156 -13.49 -1.56 59.91
CA SER A 156 -12.59 -0.57 59.26
C SER A 156 -13.21 0.38 58.22
N GLN A 157 -14.44 0.85 58.44
CA GLN A 157 -15.18 1.68 57.47
C GLN A 157 -14.50 3.02 57.09
N SER A 158 -13.73 3.63 58.00
CA SER A 158 -13.08 4.94 57.75
C SER A 158 -11.73 4.87 57.03
N GLN A 159 -11.07 3.71 56.99
CA GLN A 159 -9.77 3.54 56.34
C GLN A 159 -9.92 3.21 54.84
N LEU A 160 -11.02 2.53 54.48
CA LEU A 160 -11.30 2.12 53.10
C LEU A 160 -11.48 3.29 52.13
N ASP A 161 -12.14 4.39 52.52
CA ASP A 161 -12.38 5.52 51.61
C ASP A 161 -11.06 6.20 51.17
N THR A 162 -10.05 6.22 52.04
CA THR A 162 -8.69 6.69 51.71
C THR A 162 -7.92 5.72 50.81
N LEU A 163 -8.15 4.40 50.94
CA LEU A 163 -7.46 3.36 50.17
C LEU A 163 -8.10 3.06 48.82
N LEU A 164 -9.42 3.26 48.68
CA LEU A 164 -10.16 3.04 47.44
C LEU A 164 -10.17 4.25 46.51
N LYS A 165 -9.94 5.47 47.03
CA LYS A 165 -9.85 6.69 46.22
C LYS A 165 -8.83 6.58 45.07
N PRO A 166 -7.55 6.20 45.32
CA PRO A 166 -6.55 6.09 44.26
C PRO A 166 -6.93 5.06 43.19
N LEU A 167 -7.61 3.97 43.57
CA LEU A 167 -8.10 2.96 42.64
C LEU A 167 -9.26 3.50 41.77
N ARG A 168 -10.20 4.24 42.38
CA ARG A 168 -11.32 4.86 41.66
C ARG A 168 -10.85 5.96 40.71
N ASP A 169 -9.86 6.73 41.13
CA ASP A 169 -9.25 7.78 40.34
C ASP A 169 -8.44 7.16 39.16
N GLN A 170 -7.66 6.09 39.40
CA GLN A 170 -6.99 5.34 38.32
C GLN A 170 -7.96 4.65 37.35
N LEU A 171 -9.10 4.10 37.80
CA LEU A 171 -10.14 3.60 36.88
C LEU A 171 -10.74 4.72 36.04
N THR A 172 -10.85 5.94 36.59
CA THR A 172 -11.35 7.12 35.88
C THR A 172 -10.33 7.57 34.82
N ASP A 173 -9.05 7.63 35.16
CA ASP A 173 -7.97 7.92 34.20
C ASP A 173 -7.86 6.85 33.11
N PHE A 174 -7.97 5.57 33.47
CA PHE A 174 -8.00 4.47 32.49
C PHE A 174 -9.19 4.61 31.54
N ARG A 175 -10.39 4.91 32.05
CA ARG A 175 -11.57 5.21 31.23
C ARG A 175 -11.31 6.38 30.28
N ASN A 176 -10.79 7.49 30.79
CA ASN A 176 -10.44 8.67 29.98
C ASN A 176 -9.42 8.33 28.89
N LYS A 177 -8.47 7.43 29.17
CA LYS A 177 -7.45 6.96 28.22
C LYS A 177 -8.00 6.00 27.15
N VAL A 178 -9.00 5.19 27.50
CA VAL A 178 -9.73 4.34 26.54
C VAL A 178 -10.64 5.19 25.64
N GLU A 179 -11.34 6.17 26.20
CA GLU A 179 -12.15 7.13 25.42
C GLU A 179 -11.25 8.03 24.52
N SER A 180 -10.05 8.43 24.97
CA SER A 180 -9.10 9.15 24.11
C SER A 180 -8.56 8.27 22.98
N SER A 181 -8.19 7.01 23.26
CA SER A 181 -7.71 6.05 22.26
C SER A 181 -8.78 5.71 21.21
N GLN A 182 -10.05 5.65 21.61
CA GLN A 182 -11.17 5.47 20.67
C GLN A 182 -11.33 6.67 19.72
N LYS A 183 -11.01 7.89 20.17
CA LYS A 183 -10.98 9.10 19.33
C LYS A 183 -9.80 9.06 18.35
N GLU A 184 -8.62 8.71 18.86
CA GLU A 184 -7.34 8.61 18.15
C GLU A 184 -7.38 7.57 17.01
N SER A 185 -8.04 6.43 17.23
CA SER A 185 -8.25 5.41 16.19
C SER A 185 -9.09 5.89 15.00
N SER A 186 -9.99 6.85 15.19
CA SER A 186 -10.79 7.45 14.11
C SER A 186 -9.99 8.54 13.36
N THR A 187 -9.08 9.21 14.06
CA THR A 187 -8.10 10.12 13.46
C THR A 187 -7.24 9.37 12.44
N GLY A 188 -6.72 8.18 12.76
CA GLY A 188 -5.80 7.44 11.89
C GLY A 188 -6.28 7.18 10.45
N VAL A 189 -7.59 6.91 10.23
CA VAL A 189 -8.17 6.75 8.87
C VAL A 189 -8.31 8.10 8.15
N THR A 190 -8.58 9.17 8.90
CA THR A 190 -8.71 10.54 8.40
C THR A 190 -7.34 11.13 8.04
N GLU A 191 -6.34 10.86 8.88
CA GLU A 191 -4.92 11.05 8.60
C GLU A 191 -4.54 10.29 7.35
N LEU A 192 -4.77 8.97 7.24
CA LEU A 192 -4.44 8.19 6.04
C LEU A 192 -5.01 8.81 4.76
N LYS A 193 -6.26 9.30 4.75
CA LYS A 193 -6.83 10.04 3.62
C LYS A 193 -6.10 11.36 3.33
N THR A 194 -5.85 12.16 4.36
CA THR A 194 -5.15 13.46 4.25
C THR A 194 -3.70 13.28 3.81
N LEU A 195 -3.08 12.18 4.23
CA LEU A 195 -1.70 11.75 4.02
C LEU A 195 -1.49 11.02 2.69
N ILE A 196 -2.57 10.53 2.06
CA ILE A 196 -2.64 10.16 0.63
C ILE A 196 -2.84 11.42 -0.21
N GLY A 197 -3.71 12.35 0.21
CA GLY A 197 -3.92 13.64 -0.45
C GLY A 197 -2.64 14.48 -0.54
N SER A 198 -1.88 14.58 0.55
CA SER A 198 -0.58 15.26 0.56
C SER A 198 0.48 14.52 -0.26
N LEU A 199 0.42 13.18 -0.35
CA LEU A 199 1.31 12.41 -1.23
C LEU A 199 1.00 12.67 -2.72
N SER A 200 -0.28 12.83 -3.07
CA SER A 200 -0.71 13.19 -4.43
C SER A 200 -0.25 14.61 -4.81
N ALA A 201 -0.39 15.58 -3.90
CA ALA A 201 0.12 16.94 -4.09
C ALA A 201 1.66 16.98 -4.18
N LEU A 202 2.37 16.26 -3.30
CA LEU A 202 3.83 16.14 -3.34
C LEU A 202 4.30 15.47 -4.62
N ASN A 203 3.59 14.46 -5.13
CA ASN A 203 3.87 13.83 -6.43
C ASN A 203 3.68 14.82 -7.59
N GLN A 204 2.59 15.60 -7.63
CA GLN A 204 2.42 16.64 -8.65
C GLN A 204 3.54 17.69 -8.64
N GLN A 205 3.97 18.12 -7.45
CA GLN A 205 5.10 19.04 -7.31
C GLN A 205 6.42 18.39 -7.76
N LEU A 206 6.76 17.20 -7.24
CA LEU A 206 7.98 16.46 -7.59
C LEU A 206 8.03 16.10 -9.08
N ALA A 207 6.93 15.72 -9.72
CA ALA A 207 6.89 15.45 -11.15
C ALA A 207 7.17 16.72 -11.98
N THR A 208 6.64 17.88 -11.54
CA THR A 208 6.87 19.17 -12.18
C THR A 208 8.33 19.64 -12.01
N GLU A 209 8.87 19.54 -10.80
CA GLU A 209 10.26 19.87 -10.48
C GLU A 209 11.23 18.92 -11.20
N ALA A 210 10.96 17.61 -11.20
CA ALA A 210 11.72 16.59 -11.93
C ALA A 210 11.76 16.88 -13.43
N GLN A 211 10.63 17.20 -14.04
CA GLN A 211 10.56 17.47 -15.47
C GLN A 211 11.35 18.74 -15.83
N ASN A 212 11.16 19.83 -15.09
CA ASN A 212 11.89 21.09 -15.28
C ASN A 212 13.42 20.92 -15.07
N LEU A 213 13.83 20.20 -14.03
CA LEU A 213 15.24 20.02 -13.69
C LEU A 213 15.94 19.00 -14.62
N THR A 214 15.21 18.02 -15.16
CA THR A 214 15.72 17.12 -16.22
C THR A 214 16.06 17.88 -17.50
N PHE A 215 15.25 18.87 -17.89
CA PHE A 215 15.58 19.75 -19.01
C PHE A 215 16.83 20.60 -18.73
N ALA A 216 17.05 21.02 -17.48
CA ALA A 216 18.21 21.83 -17.08
C ALA A 216 19.52 21.02 -16.94
N LEU A 217 19.46 19.74 -16.55
CA LEU A 217 20.64 18.86 -16.38
C LEU A 217 21.03 18.10 -17.67
N ARG A 218 20.56 18.56 -18.84
CA ARG A 218 20.78 17.92 -20.14
C ARG A 218 22.27 17.72 -20.45
N GLY A 219 22.64 16.50 -20.85
CA GLY A 219 23.96 16.16 -21.38
C GLY A 219 25.01 15.74 -20.33
N SER A 220 24.74 15.85 -19.03
CA SER A 220 25.65 15.36 -17.98
C SER A 220 25.09 14.12 -17.28
N ALA A 221 25.52 12.95 -17.72
CA ALA A 221 25.16 11.68 -17.09
C ALA A 221 25.58 11.60 -15.60
N LYS A 222 26.67 12.32 -15.23
CA LYS A 222 27.06 12.47 -13.82
C LYS A 222 26.04 13.30 -13.04
N ALA A 223 25.63 14.46 -13.55
CA ALA A 223 24.66 15.30 -12.85
C ALA A 223 23.28 14.64 -12.72
N GLN A 224 22.85 13.85 -13.72
CA GLN A 224 21.63 13.03 -13.60
C GLN A 224 21.74 11.96 -12.51
N GLY A 225 22.91 11.33 -12.34
CA GLY A 225 23.16 10.37 -11.25
C GLY A 225 23.20 11.02 -9.87
N ASP A 226 23.99 12.09 -9.73
CA ASP A 226 24.10 12.88 -8.48
C ASP A 226 22.72 13.43 -8.04
N TRP A 227 21.86 13.78 -9.00
CA TRP A 227 20.48 14.22 -8.74
C TRP A 227 19.52 13.09 -8.37
N GLY A 228 19.72 11.88 -8.92
CA GLY A 228 18.99 10.68 -8.49
C GLY A 228 19.28 10.29 -7.04
N GLU A 229 20.55 10.41 -6.61
CA GLU A 229 20.94 10.27 -5.20
C GLU A 229 20.31 11.37 -4.32
N PHE A 230 20.22 12.61 -4.81
CA PHE A 230 19.56 13.72 -4.10
C PHE A 230 18.06 13.47 -3.88
N ILE A 231 17.29 13.06 -4.90
CA ILE A 231 15.87 12.73 -4.71
C ILE A 231 15.71 11.53 -3.76
N LEU A 232 16.54 10.49 -3.89
CA LEU A 232 16.48 9.35 -2.98
C LEU A 232 16.62 9.78 -1.51
N ARG A 233 17.55 10.72 -1.22
CA ARG A 233 17.71 11.34 0.10
C ARG A 233 16.50 12.17 0.52
N ASP A 234 16.06 13.10 -0.33
CA ASP A 234 14.93 13.99 -0.06
C ASP A 234 13.64 13.22 0.25
N LEU A 235 13.38 12.11 -0.43
CA LEU A 235 12.23 11.22 -0.16
C LEU A 235 12.34 10.50 1.19
N LEU A 236 13.53 10.07 1.59
CA LEU A 236 13.77 9.40 2.89
C LEU A 236 13.63 10.38 4.06
N GLU A 237 14.20 11.56 3.92
CA GLU A 237 14.12 12.65 4.92
C GLU A 237 12.68 13.17 5.05
N LYS A 238 11.98 13.43 3.93
CA LYS A 238 10.55 13.84 3.95
C LYS A 238 9.59 12.76 4.43
N ALA A 239 9.97 11.49 4.35
CA ALA A 239 9.20 10.39 4.94
C ALA A 239 9.43 10.23 6.45
N GLY A 240 10.38 10.96 7.04
CA GLY A 240 10.63 10.99 8.49
C GLY A 240 11.55 9.89 9.01
N LEU A 241 12.20 9.12 8.13
CA LEU A 241 13.12 8.06 8.55
C LEU A 241 14.43 8.66 9.09
N ARG A 242 15.00 8.00 10.10
CA ARG A 242 16.24 8.44 10.75
C ARG A 242 17.45 7.68 10.22
N GLU A 243 18.44 8.41 9.69
CA GLU A 243 19.73 7.86 9.27
C GLU A 243 20.45 7.18 10.46
N GLY A 244 21.12 6.06 10.21
CA GLY A 244 21.78 5.22 11.22
C GLY A 244 20.85 4.21 11.90
N GLU A 245 19.56 4.52 12.10
CA GLU A 245 18.57 3.57 12.62
C GLU A 245 17.78 2.88 11.50
N GLN A 246 17.08 3.65 10.67
CA GLN A 246 16.09 3.12 9.72
C GLN A 246 16.64 3.03 8.28
N TYR A 247 17.70 3.77 7.96
CA TYR A 247 18.49 3.59 6.75
C TYR A 247 19.97 3.94 6.95
N SER A 248 20.81 3.55 6.01
CA SER A 248 22.19 4.05 5.88
C SER A 248 22.56 4.30 4.41
N PHE A 249 23.37 5.33 4.17
CA PHE A 249 23.94 5.61 2.86
C PHE A 249 25.29 4.90 2.67
N GLN A 250 25.55 4.46 1.43
CA GLN A 250 26.88 4.10 0.93
C GLN A 250 27.72 3.11 1.78
N GLN A 251 27.12 2.02 2.29
CA GLN A 251 27.93 0.91 2.80
C GLN A 251 28.77 0.28 1.68
N SER A 252 30.09 0.22 1.87
CA SER A 252 31.00 -0.48 0.95
C SER A 252 31.26 -1.90 1.45
N PHE A 253 30.46 -2.85 0.98
CA PHE A 253 30.57 -4.26 1.34
C PHE A 253 31.87 -4.88 0.81
N SER A 254 32.88 -4.96 1.68
CA SER A 254 34.17 -5.59 1.42
C SER A 254 34.09 -7.11 1.58
N GLY A 255 33.45 -7.77 0.61
CA GLY A 255 33.40 -9.23 0.55
C GLY A 255 34.68 -9.84 -0.03
N THR A 256 35.34 -10.72 0.73
CA THR A 256 36.25 -11.73 0.17
C THR A 256 35.40 -12.88 -0.40
N SER A 257 35.58 -13.22 -1.68
CA SER A 257 35.01 -14.45 -2.23
C SER A 257 35.83 -15.66 -1.76
N GLU A 258 35.22 -16.84 -1.66
CA GLU A 258 35.92 -18.08 -1.27
C GLU A 258 37.04 -18.45 -2.27
N ASP A 259 36.87 -18.10 -3.55
CA ASP A 259 37.87 -18.26 -4.62
C ASP A 259 39.02 -17.22 -4.59
N GLY A 260 39.09 -16.36 -3.59
CA GLY A 260 40.18 -15.38 -3.42
C GLY A 260 40.17 -14.17 -4.37
N GLU A 261 39.31 -14.14 -5.39
CA GLU A 261 39.05 -12.91 -6.13
C GLU A 261 38.45 -11.82 -5.21
N ARG A 262 38.97 -10.59 -5.33
CA ARG A 262 38.34 -9.43 -4.70
C ARG A 262 36.99 -9.18 -5.36
N ALA A 263 35.90 -9.36 -4.62
CA ALA A 263 34.59 -8.93 -5.11
C ALA A 263 34.63 -7.43 -5.43
N LYS A 264 34.25 -7.04 -6.65
CA LYS A 264 34.18 -5.64 -7.06
C LYS A 264 33.23 -4.91 -6.10
N ASN A 265 33.73 -3.89 -5.40
CA ASN A 265 33.01 -3.12 -4.37
C ASN A 265 31.55 -2.85 -4.76
N ALA A 266 30.62 -3.61 -4.17
CA ALA A 266 29.19 -3.52 -4.45
C ALA A 266 28.59 -2.31 -3.73
N ARG A 267 28.89 -1.09 -4.22
CA ARG A 267 28.40 0.17 -3.65
C ARG A 267 26.90 0.33 -3.92
N THR A 268 26.09 -0.02 -2.92
CA THR A 268 24.68 0.35 -2.81
C THR A 268 24.55 1.85 -2.56
N ASP A 269 23.47 2.47 -3.01
CA ASP A 269 23.24 3.90 -2.74
C ASP A 269 22.62 4.07 -1.35
N VAL A 270 21.56 3.32 -1.08
CA VAL A 270 20.91 3.23 0.25
C VAL A 270 20.65 1.78 0.64
N VAL A 271 20.76 1.51 1.94
CA VAL A 271 20.21 0.30 2.59
C VAL A 271 19.18 0.74 3.62
N LEU A 272 17.94 0.30 3.48
CA LEU A 272 16.90 0.45 4.52
C LEU A 272 17.00 -0.73 5.49
N ASN A 273 16.89 -0.45 6.78
CA ASN A 273 16.85 -1.47 7.83
C ASN A 273 15.40 -1.83 8.12
N LEU A 274 15.10 -3.12 8.21
CA LEU A 274 13.77 -3.65 8.54
C LEU A 274 13.76 -4.24 9.95
N PRO A 275 12.60 -4.30 10.62
CA PRO A 275 12.45 -5.09 11.84
C PRO A 275 12.83 -6.56 11.65
N GLY A 276 13.52 -7.10 12.67
CA GLY A 276 14.02 -8.48 12.67
C GLY A 276 15.29 -8.69 11.86
N GLY A 277 16.23 -7.72 11.84
CA GLY A 277 17.58 -7.87 11.29
C GLY A 277 17.71 -7.73 9.76
N ARG A 278 16.63 -7.98 9.02
CA ARG A 278 16.59 -7.91 7.55
C ARG A 278 16.83 -6.50 7.00
N HIS A 279 17.24 -6.42 5.73
CA HIS A 279 17.45 -5.15 5.01
C HIS A 279 16.77 -5.12 3.65
N LEU A 280 16.50 -3.92 3.14
CA LEU A 280 16.08 -3.67 1.75
C LEU A 280 17.09 -2.74 1.07
N VAL A 281 17.72 -3.22 0.00
CA VAL A 281 18.76 -2.47 -0.75
C VAL A 281 18.12 -1.65 -1.86
N VAL A 282 18.58 -0.40 -2.04
CA VAL A 282 18.15 0.51 -3.13
C VAL A 282 19.38 0.95 -3.95
N ASP A 283 19.30 0.81 -5.28
CA ASP A 283 20.24 1.40 -6.26
C ASP A 283 19.46 2.32 -7.21
N SER A 284 19.99 3.52 -7.46
CA SER A 284 19.31 4.59 -8.20
C SER A 284 19.94 4.88 -9.58
N LYS A 285 20.88 4.06 -10.05
CA LYS A 285 21.77 4.41 -11.18
C LYS A 285 21.17 4.13 -12.57
N VAL A 286 19.89 4.42 -12.78
CA VAL A 286 19.25 4.30 -14.09
C VAL A 286 19.58 5.50 -14.98
N SER A 287 20.20 5.26 -16.13
CA SER A 287 20.51 6.34 -17.09
C SER A 287 19.26 6.85 -17.81
N LEU A 288 18.97 8.14 -17.64
CA LEU A 288 17.75 8.82 -18.11
C LEU A 288 17.94 9.64 -19.40
N VAL A 289 19.10 9.54 -20.05
CA VAL A 289 19.41 10.24 -21.32
C VAL A 289 18.38 9.89 -22.40
N ALA A 290 18.10 8.60 -22.62
CA ALA A 290 17.13 8.16 -23.63
C ALA A 290 15.69 8.61 -23.34
N TYR A 291 15.27 8.68 -22.08
CA TYR A 291 13.99 9.30 -21.71
C TYR A 291 13.99 10.81 -22.00
N THR A 292 15.10 11.50 -21.73
CA THR A 292 15.27 12.92 -22.03
C THR A 292 15.13 13.16 -23.55
N ASP A 293 15.77 12.35 -24.38
CA ASP A 293 15.67 12.45 -25.83
C ASP A 293 14.25 12.10 -26.34
N TYR A 294 13.58 11.10 -25.76
CA TYR A 294 12.18 10.78 -26.04
C TYR A 294 11.25 11.99 -25.78
N ALA A 295 11.38 12.62 -24.61
CA ALA A 295 10.56 13.74 -24.20
C ALA A 295 10.84 15.03 -25.00
N ASN A 296 12.00 15.15 -25.63
CA ASN A 296 12.38 16.28 -26.50
C ASN A 296 12.13 16.01 -28.00
N ALA A 297 11.87 14.77 -28.41
CA ALA A 297 11.73 14.42 -29.82
C ALA A 297 10.43 14.98 -30.42
N THR A 298 10.55 15.93 -31.34
CA THR A 298 9.45 16.47 -32.16
C THR A 298 8.85 15.41 -33.08
N ASP A 299 9.72 14.66 -33.75
CA ASP A 299 9.37 13.73 -34.83
C ASP A 299 9.24 12.29 -34.32
N GLU A 300 8.30 11.55 -34.91
CA GLU A 300 7.87 10.23 -34.42
C GLU A 300 8.97 9.15 -34.53
N GLY A 301 9.76 9.18 -35.61
CA GLY A 301 10.89 8.24 -35.80
C GLY A 301 11.97 8.34 -34.70
N PRO A 302 12.56 9.54 -34.47
CA PRO A 302 13.44 9.79 -33.34
C PRO A 302 12.81 9.46 -31.98
N ARG A 303 11.52 9.78 -31.78
CA ARG A 303 10.80 9.46 -30.54
C ARG A 303 10.73 7.95 -30.29
N ALA A 304 10.35 7.17 -31.30
CA ALA A 304 10.30 5.71 -31.21
C ALA A 304 11.69 5.08 -30.96
N ALA A 305 12.75 5.62 -31.59
CA ALA A 305 14.12 5.17 -31.35
C ALA A 305 14.58 5.45 -29.90
N ALA A 306 14.31 6.63 -29.38
CA ALA A 306 14.64 7.01 -27.99
C ALA A 306 13.85 6.18 -26.96
N LEU A 307 12.56 5.90 -27.21
CA LEU A 307 11.75 5.00 -26.38
C LEU A 307 12.36 3.60 -26.30
N LYS A 308 12.77 3.02 -27.43
CA LYS A 308 13.44 1.70 -27.47
C LYS A 308 14.76 1.70 -26.71
N GLN A 309 15.54 2.79 -26.80
CA GLN A 309 16.78 2.95 -26.02
C GLN A 309 16.51 3.07 -24.51
N HIS A 310 15.43 3.74 -24.09
CA HIS A 310 15.02 3.84 -22.68
C HIS A 310 14.70 2.46 -22.09
N LEU A 311 13.82 1.68 -22.74
CA LEU A 311 13.49 0.31 -22.31
C LEU A 311 14.73 -0.60 -22.27
N THR A 312 15.60 -0.51 -23.28
CA THR A 312 16.87 -1.26 -23.34
C THR A 312 17.81 -0.84 -22.19
N SER A 313 17.82 0.44 -21.82
CA SER A 313 18.60 0.94 -20.69
C SER A 313 18.07 0.37 -19.37
N VAL A 314 16.76 0.48 -19.10
CA VAL A 314 16.14 -0.02 -17.86
C VAL A 314 16.36 -1.54 -17.70
N ARG A 315 16.10 -2.34 -18.74
CA ARG A 315 16.32 -3.80 -18.71
C ARG A 315 17.77 -4.16 -18.40
N ARG A 316 18.75 -3.53 -19.07
CA ARG A 316 20.19 -3.69 -18.80
C ARG A 316 20.59 -3.31 -17.36
N HIS A 317 19.96 -2.29 -16.77
CA HIS A 317 20.18 -1.90 -15.37
C HIS A 317 19.58 -2.94 -14.40
N LEU A 318 18.39 -3.46 -14.68
CA LEU A 318 17.73 -4.55 -13.96
C LEU A 318 18.55 -5.85 -13.99
N GLU A 319 19.12 -6.23 -15.14
CA GLU A 319 20.00 -7.39 -15.28
C GLU A 319 21.28 -7.24 -14.45
N GLY A 320 21.98 -6.11 -14.62
CA GLY A 320 23.20 -5.82 -13.88
C GLY A 320 22.98 -5.59 -12.37
N LEU A 321 21.75 -5.41 -11.90
CA LEU A 321 21.40 -5.38 -10.49
C LEU A 321 21.16 -6.78 -9.93
N ALA A 322 20.44 -7.64 -10.66
CA ALA A 322 20.20 -9.03 -10.29
C ALA A 322 21.51 -9.84 -10.18
N GLU A 323 22.47 -9.61 -11.10
CA GLU A 323 23.78 -10.26 -11.09
C GLU A 323 24.63 -9.95 -9.85
N ARG A 324 24.45 -8.77 -9.22
CA ARG A 324 25.24 -8.34 -8.05
C ARG A 324 24.96 -9.13 -6.77
N ARG A 325 23.86 -9.89 -6.73
CA ARG A 325 23.54 -10.87 -5.66
C ARG A 325 23.79 -10.34 -4.23
N TYR A 326 23.20 -9.19 -3.91
CA TYR A 326 23.33 -8.51 -2.61
C TYR A 326 22.99 -9.43 -1.41
N HIS A 327 22.13 -10.43 -1.61
CA HIS A 327 21.84 -11.51 -0.65
C HIS A 327 23.04 -12.40 -0.25
N LYS A 328 24.23 -12.20 -0.83
CA LYS A 328 25.49 -12.89 -0.46
C LYS A 328 26.51 -12.00 0.23
N LEU A 329 26.20 -10.74 0.50
CA LEU A 329 27.17 -9.81 1.08
C LEU A 329 27.25 -9.98 2.61
N PRO A 330 28.44 -10.16 3.19
CA PRO A 330 28.58 -10.31 4.64
C PRO A 330 28.14 -9.03 5.34
N GLY A 331 27.27 -9.17 6.35
CA GLY A 331 26.66 -8.05 7.08
C GLY A 331 25.29 -7.60 6.57
N ILE A 332 24.72 -8.25 5.53
CA ILE A 332 23.31 -8.07 5.15
C ILE A 332 22.54 -9.36 5.41
N GLU A 333 21.57 -9.35 6.33
CA GLU A 333 20.58 -10.43 6.40
C GLU A 333 19.59 -10.31 5.22
N SER A 334 19.85 -11.11 4.19
CA SER A 334 18.94 -11.57 3.13
C SER A 334 17.80 -10.62 2.72
N PRO A 335 18.06 -9.66 1.81
CA PRO A 335 16.99 -8.98 1.10
C PRO A 335 16.28 -9.98 0.16
N ASP A 336 15.01 -10.28 0.43
CA ASP A 336 14.16 -11.08 -0.47
C ASP A 336 14.06 -10.41 -1.86
N PHE A 337 14.12 -9.08 -1.89
CA PHE A 337 14.09 -8.23 -3.08
C PHE A 337 15.14 -7.10 -3.01
N VAL A 338 15.54 -6.60 -4.18
CA VAL A 338 16.37 -5.40 -4.34
C VAL A 338 15.56 -4.34 -5.10
N VAL A 339 15.62 -3.08 -4.69
CA VAL A 339 14.88 -1.98 -5.32
C VAL A 339 15.74 -1.28 -6.38
N LEU A 340 15.23 -1.21 -7.61
CA LEU A 340 15.78 -0.34 -8.66
C LEU A 340 14.93 0.93 -8.74
N PHE A 341 15.51 2.04 -8.33
CA PHE A 341 14.85 3.34 -8.29
C PHE A 341 15.06 4.12 -9.59
N ILE A 342 13.97 4.58 -10.20
CA ILE A 342 13.97 5.48 -11.37
C ILE A 342 13.50 6.87 -10.87
N PRO A 343 14.38 7.89 -10.77
CA PRO A 343 14.04 9.16 -10.10
C PRO A 343 13.09 10.09 -10.88
N ILE A 344 12.68 9.74 -12.10
CA ILE A 344 11.66 10.46 -12.86
C ILE A 344 10.40 9.58 -12.97
N GLU A 345 9.33 9.95 -12.28
CA GLU A 345 8.05 9.22 -12.28
C GLU A 345 7.50 9.00 -13.70
N PRO A 346 7.39 10.03 -14.59
CA PRO A 346 7.04 9.81 -16.00
C PRO A 346 7.91 8.81 -16.77
N ALA A 347 9.20 8.68 -16.45
CA ALA A 347 10.10 7.75 -17.14
C ALA A 347 9.89 6.29 -16.68
N TYR A 348 9.53 6.10 -15.40
CA TYR A 348 9.09 4.81 -14.86
C TYR A 348 7.74 4.42 -15.46
N LEU A 349 6.75 5.32 -15.42
CA LEU A 349 5.40 5.07 -15.96
C LEU A 349 5.44 4.75 -17.47
N LEU A 350 6.23 5.49 -18.26
CA LEU A 350 6.42 5.20 -19.69
C LEU A 350 7.01 3.81 -19.94
N ALA A 351 7.93 3.34 -19.09
CA ALA A 351 8.50 2.00 -19.22
C ALA A 351 7.45 0.92 -18.94
N MET A 352 6.66 1.09 -17.87
CA MET A 352 5.59 0.16 -17.48
C MET A 352 4.40 0.15 -18.44
N GLN A 353 4.13 1.27 -19.14
CA GLN A 353 3.04 1.38 -20.12
C GLN A 353 3.35 0.77 -21.50
N VAL A 354 4.63 0.55 -21.83
CA VAL A 354 5.07 0.07 -23.16
C VAL A 354 5.62 -1.35 -23.12
N ASP A 355 6.08 -1.82 -21.95
CA ASP A 355 6.70 -3.13 -21.77
C ASP A 355 6.10 -3.80 -20.51
N GLU A 356 4.89 -4.35 -20.64
CA GLU A 356 4.15 -4.97 -19.53
C GLU A 356 4.90 -6.18 -18.92
N GLU A 357 5.71 -6.88 -19.73
CA GLU A 357 6.55 -7.98 -19.24
C GLU A 357 7.72 -7.52 -18.37
N LEU A 358 8.17 -6.26 -18.48
CA LEU A 358 9.30 -5.73 -17.72
C LEU A 358 9.10 -5.79 -16.20
N TRP A 359 7.85 -5.64 -15.73
CA TRP A 359 7.52 -5.86 -14.31
C TRP A 359 7.65 -7.34 -13.90
N HIS A 360 7.11 -8.25 -14.72
CA HIS A 360 7.20 -9.69 -14.47
C HIS A 360 8.65 -10.19 -14.54
N GLU A 361 9.47 -9.63 -15.42
CA GLU A 361 10.89 -9.93 -15.52
C GLU A 361 11.66 -9.45 -14.27
N ALA A 362 11.42 -8.22 -13.82
CA ALA A 362 12.02 -7.69 -12.60
C ALA A 362 11.67 -8.58 -11.40
N TYR A 363 10.38 -8.88 -11.23
CA TYR A 363 9.87 -9.68 -10.11
C TYR A 363 10.48 -11.10 -10.09
N LYS A 364 10.55 -11.77 -11.26
CA LYS A 364 11.21 -13.10 -11.40
C LYS A 364 12.71 -13.09 -11.09
N ARG A 365 13.38 -11.93 -11.17
CA ARG A 365 14.80 -11.72 -10.84
C ARG A 365 15.00 -11.13 -9.43
N ASN A 366 13.95 -11.11 -8.59
CA ASN A 366 13.91 -10.49 -7.26
C ASN A 366 14.27 -8.99 -7.25
N VAL A 367 13.88 -8.26 -8.30
CA VAL A 367 14.04 -6.80 -8.42
C VAL A 367 12.67 -6.12 -8.39
N LEU A 368 12.53 -5.08 -7.57
CA LEU A 368 11.36 -4.19 -7.55
C LEU A 368 11.68 -2.90 -8.29
N LEU A 369 11.01 -2.68 -9.43
CA LEU A 369 11.04 -1.40 -10.15
C LEU A 369 10.15 -0.39 -9.43
N VAL A 370 10.67 0.79 -9.09
CA VAL A 370 9.89 1.85 -8.42
C VAL A 370 10.19 3.25 -8.97
N GLY A 371 9.13 4.05 -9.16
CA GLY A 371 9.21 5.50 -9.24
C GLY A 371 9.18 6.17 -7.85
N PRO A 372 9.37 7.50 -7.76
CA PRO A 372 9.32 8.26 -6.50
C PRO A 372 8.07 7.99 -5.66
N THR A 373 6.91 7.87 -6.29
CA THR A 373 5.62 7.65 -5.63
C THR A 373 5.56 6.25 -5.01
N THR A 374 5.95 5.23 -5.76
CA THR A 374 5.99 3.84 -5.27
C THR A 374 7.02 3.67 -4.16
N LEU A 375 8.17 4.34 -4.27
CA LEU A 375 9.21 4.33 -3.25
C LEU A 375 8.72 4.95 -1.92
N LEU A 376 7.96 6.05 -1.95
CA LEU A 376 7.35 6.60 -0.74
C LEU A 376 6.39 5.62 -0.03
N PHE A 377 5.64 4.81 -0.77
CA PHE A 377 4.82 3.75 -0.19
C PHE A 377 5.67 2.65 0.46
N VAL A 378 6.75 2.20 -0.20
CA VAL A 378 7.71 1.24 0.37
C VAL A 378 8.31 1.78 1.67
N ILE A 379 8.79 3.02 1.66
CA ILE A 379 9.39 3.69 2.83
C ILE A 379 8.40 3.78 3.99
N ARG A 380 7.12 4.10 3.74
CA ARG A 380 6.09 4.13 4.80
C ARG A 380 5.73 2.75 5.34
N ILE A 381 5.78 1.70 4.53
CA ILE A 381 5.62 0.32 5.01
C ILE A 381 6.77 -0.03 5.95
N VAL A 382 8.02 0.38 5.62
CA VAL A 382 9.17 0.21 6.52
C VAL A 382 8.97 0.95 7.85
N ASP A 383 8.57 2.22 7.83
CA ASP A 383 8.34 2.97 9.07
C ASP A 383 7.21 2.40 9.92
N ASN A 384 6.08 2.01 9.31
CA ASN A 384 4.97 1.42 10.05
C ASN A 384 5.34 0.06 10.68
N LEU A 385 6.16 -0.75 10.01
CA LEU A 385 6.74 -1.96 10.59
C LEU A 385 7.64 -1.64 11.80
N TRP A 386 8.45 -0.57 11.74
CA TRP A 386 9.25 -0.11 12.88
C TRP A 386 8.40 0.36 14.06
N GLN A 387 7.31 1.10 13.81
CA GLN A 387 6.35 1.50 14.84
C GLN A 387 5.70 0.27 15.50
N GLN A 388 5.28 -0.72 14.70
CA GLN A 388 4.67 -1.96 15.19
C GLN A 388 5.64 -2.79 16.05
N GLU A 389 6.88 -2.98 15.59
CA GLU A 389 7.93 -3.66 16.35
C GLU A 389 8.27 -2.92 17.65
N GLN A 390 8.38 -1.59 17.63
CA GLN A 390 8.62 -0.82 18.84
C GLN A 390 7.45 -0.92 19.83
N GLN A 391 6.20 -0.91 19.35
CA GLN A 391 5.03 -1.15 20.19
C GLN A 391 5.05 -2.56 20.81
N ALA A 392 5.41 -3.59 20.03
CA ALA A 392 5.54 -4.96 20.50
C ALA A 392 6.64 -5.11 21.58
N ARG A 393 7.78 -4.42 21.43
CA ARG A 393 8.82 -4.33 22.47
C ARG A 393 8.32 -3.67 23.74
N SER A 394 7.68 -2.51 23.64
CA SER A 394 7.14 -1.79 24.80
C SER A 394 6.08 -2.59 25.55
N VAL A 395 5.18 -3.28 24.84
CA VAL A 395 4.19 -4.19 25.46
C VAL A 395 4.87 -5.36 26.19
N ARG A 396 5.93 -5.93 25.62
CA ARG A 396 6.71 -7.01 26.25
C ARG A 396 7.38 -6.55 27.55
N GLU A 397 7.94 -5.33 27.60
CA GLU A 397 8.47 -4.78 28.85
C GLU A 397 7.34 -4.49 29.87
N ILE A 398 6.21 -3.92 29.44
CA ILE A 398 5.07 -3.67 30.35
C ILE A 398 4.59 -4.98 31.02
N VAL A 399 4.53 -6.09 30.28
CA VAL A 399 4.17 -7.41 30.84
C VAL A 399 5.23 -7.89 31.85
N ASP A 400 6.51 -7.86 31.50
CA ASP A 400 7.61 -8.25 32.40
C ASP A 400 7.63 -7.43 33.71
N ARG A 401 7.42 -6.11 33.62
CA ARG A 401 7.30 -5.21 34.77
C ARG A 401 6.04 -5.52 35.58
N GLY A 402 4.92 -5.82 34.90
CA GLY A 402 3.65 -6.20 35.52
C GLY A 402 3.75 -7.48 36.35
N THR A 403 4.38 -8.54 35.81
CA THR A 403 4.66 -9.79 36.53
C THR A 403 5.51 -9.51 37.77
N LYS A 404 6.65 -8.82 37.62
CA LYS A 404 7.55 -8.50 38.75
C LYS A 404 6.89 -7.65 39.84
N LEU A 405 5.95 -6.78 39.46
CA LEU A 405 5.15 -6.00 40.41
C LEU A 405 4.12 -6.89 41.13
N TYR A 406 3.45 -7.80 40.41
CA TYR A 406 2.50 -8.74 40.98
C TYR A 406 3.16 -9.70 41.98
N ASP A 407 4.29 -10.29 41.62
CA ASP A 407 5.05 -11.19 42.50
C ASP A 407 5.46 -10.48 43.81
N LYS A 408 5.88 -9.21 43.71
CA LYS A 408 6.20 -8.37 44.88
C LYS A 408 4.98 -7.97 45.70
N PHE A 409 3.83 -7.76 45.07
CA PHE A 409 2.58 -7.50 45.77
C PHE A 409 2.11 -8.73 46.56
N VAL A 410 2.16 -9.93 45.97
CA VAL A 410 1.80 -11.19 46.66
C VAL A 410 2.69 -11.42 47.88
N GLY A 411 4.02 -11.35 47.73
CA GLY A 411 4.94 -11.51 48.86
C GLY A 411 4.73 -10.48 49.97
N PHE A 412 4.41 -9.23 49.62
CA PHE A 412 4.07 -8.19 50.62
C PHE A 412 2.76 -8.50 51.37
N VAL A 413 1.76 -9.10 50.70
CA VAL A 413 0.53 -9.56 51.37
C VAL A 413 0.82 -10.72 52.33
N GLU A 414 1.69 -11.65 51.97
CA GLU A 414 2.13 -12.76 52.84
C GLU A 414 2.94 -12.26 54.06
N ASP A 415 3.83 -11.28 53.87
CA ASP A 415 4.53 -10.59 54.96
C ASP A 415 3.53 -9.89 55.91
N MET A 416 2.54 -9.17 55.36
CA MET A 416 1.53 -8.47 56.16
C MET A 416 0.60 -9.42 56.94
N GLN A 417 0.23 -10.57 56.35
CA GLN A 417 -0.46 -11.64 57.08
C GLN A 417 0.40 -12.17 58.23
N THR A 418 1.69 -12.43 57.97
CA THR A 418 2.66 -12.88 58.98
C THR A 418 2.84 -11.86 60.12
N VAL A 419 2.77 -10.56 59.83
CA VAL A 419 2.76 -9.49 60.85
C VAL A 419 1.48 -9.53 61.70
N GLY A 420 0.30 -9.67 61.09
CA GLY A 420 -0.97 -9.80 61.82
C GLY A 420 -0.97 -10.99 62.78
N ASP A 421 -0.49 -12.14 62.30
CA ASP A 421 -0.32 -13.37 63.09
C ASP A 421 0.59 -13.18 64.31
N ARG A 422 1.68 -12.42 64.15
CA ARG A 422 2.63 -12.10 65.23
C ARG A 422 2.05 -11.10 66.23
N LEU A 423 1.27 -10.11 65.77
CA LEU A 423 0.56 -9.18 66.64
C LEU A 423 -0.50 -9.89 67.50
N GLY A 424 -1.27 -10.81 66.91
CA GLY A 424 -2.21 -11.66 67.67
C GLY A 424 -1.50 -12.47 68.76
N LYS A 425 -0.40 -13.16 68.42
CA LYS A 425 0.43 -13.92 69.38
C LYS A 425 1.04 -13.03 70.47
N ALA A 426 1.47 -11.82 70.15
CA ALA A 426 1.94 -10.84 71.12
C ALA A 426 0.83 -10.37 72.08
N GLN A 427 -0.38 -10.13 71.57
CA GLN A 427 -1.54 -9.72 72.37
C GLN A 427 -2.00 -10.84 73.32
N SER A 428 -2.08 -12.09 72.85
CA SER A 428 -2.35 -13.25 73.73
C SER A 428 -1.27 -13.46 74.79
N SER A 429 0.00 -13.18 74.47
CA SER A 429 1.12 -13.25 75.42
C SER A 429 1.02 -12.15 76.49
N TYR A 430 0.65 -10.93 76.08
CA TYR A 430 0.39 -9.80 76.98
C TYR A 430 -0.78 -10.09 77.94
N GLN A 431 -1.92 -10.56 77.42
CA GLN A 431 -3.07 -11.00 78.22
C GLN A 431 -2.69 -12.12 79.20
N SER A 432 -1.88 -13.10 78.76
CA SER A 432 -1.38 -14.18 79.62
C SER A 432 -0.43 -13.70 80.73
N ALA A 433 0.29 -12.60 80.51
CA ALA A 433 1.12 -11.96 81.52
C ALA A 433 0.28 -11.12 82.50
N MET A 434 -0.70 -10.37 81.99
CA MET A 434 -1.62 -9.56 82.80
C MET A 434 -2.51 -10.42 83.70
N GLY A 435 -2.96 -11.58 83.21
CA GLY A 435 -3.65 -12.60 84.02
C GLY A 435 -2.79 -13.15 85.17
N LYS A 436 -1.47 -13.30 84.98
CA LYS A 436 -0.56 -13.71 86.07
C LYS A 436 -0.26 -12.56 87.04
N LEU A 437 -0.28 -11.32 86.57
CA LEU A 437 0.04 -10.13 87.36
C LEU A 437 -1.12 -9.67 88.24
N SER A 438 -2.29 -9.43 87.64
CA SER A 438 -3.48 -8.84 88.29
C SER A 438 -4.80 -9.56 88.00
N GLU A 439 -5.07 -9.98 86.76
CA GLU A 439 -6.46 -10.29 86.35
C GLU A 439 -6.91 -11.74 86.64
N GLY A 440 -5.98 -12.67 86.84
CA GLY A 440 -6.28 -14.10 86.99
C GLY A 440 -6.49 -14.57 88.43
N ALA A 441 -7.09 -15.76 88.58
CA ALA A 441 -7.27 -16.41 89.88
C ALA A 441 -5.91 -16.71 90.54
N GLY A 442 -5.67 -16.11 91.72
CA GLY A 442 -4.40 -16.27 92.45
C GLY A 442 -3.23 -15.47 91.89
N ASN A 443 -3.50 -14.40 91.12
CA ASN A 443 -2.51 -13.48 90.53
C ASN A 443 -1.50 -12.93 91.56
N LEU A 444 -0.31 -12.55 91.08
CA LEU A 444 0.82 -12.11 91.90
C LEU A 444 0.48 -10.96 92.85
N ILE A 445 -0.28 -9.96 92.39
CA ILE A 445 -0.65 -8.81 93.24
C ILE A 445 -1.53 -9.25 94.41
N SER A 446 -2.50 -10.14 94.19
CA SER A 446 -3.33 -10.71 95.27
C SER A 446 -2.54 -11.57 96.26
N GLN A 447 -1.47 -12.24 95.83
CA GLN A 447 -0.61 -13.03 96.72
C GLN A 447 0.33 -12.15 97.54
N VAL A 448 0.91 -11.11 96.92
CA VAL A 448 1.77 -10.13 97.61
C VAL A 448 0.97 -9.31 98.62
N ASP A 449 -0.28 -8.95 98.31
CA ASP A 449 -1.15 -8.24 99.25
C ASP A 449 -1.51 -9.13 100.46
N LYS A 450 -1.87 -10.40 100.24
CA LYS A 450 -2.06 -11.39 101.33
C LYS A 450 -0.80 -11.58 102.17
N LEU A 451 0.39 -11.57 101.58
CA LEU A 451 1.66 -11.59 102.31
C LEU A 451 1.87 -10.33 103.17
N LYS A 452 1.47 -9.14 102.68
CA LYS A 452 1.45 -7.90 103.49
C LYS A 452 0.47 -8.04 104.67
N GLN A 453 -0.74 -8.53 104.42
CA GLN A 453 -1.76 -8.78 105.46
C GLN A 453 -1.29 -9.80 106.52
N LEU A 454 -0.44 -10.75 106.14
CA LEU A 454 0.22 -11.71 107.04
C LEU A 454 1.48 -11.16 107.75
N GLY A 455 1.75 -9.84 107.66
CA GLY A 455 2.75 -9.15 108.48
C GLY A 455 4.05 -8.75 107.78
N LEU A 456 4.17 -8.86 106.45
CA LEU A 456 5.34 -8.30 105.75
C LEU A 456 5.35 -6.76 105.81
N ARG A 457 6.30 -6.20 106.57
CA ARG A 457 6.58 -4.76 106.61
C ARG A 457 7.40 -4.34 105.37
N THR A 458 6.80 -3.49 104.52
CA THR A 458 7.42 -3.04 103.24
C THR A 458 7.17 -1.56 102.96
N ASN A 459 8.24 -0.78 102.75
CA ASN A 459 8.17 0.69 102.58
C ASN A 459 7.74 1.19 101.18
N LYS A 460 7.24 0.31 100.29
CA LYS A 460 6.76 0.68 98.94
C LYS A 460 5.44 -0.04 98.64
N GLN A 461 4.51 0.66 97.99
CA GLN A 461 3.20 0.14 97.62
C GLN A 461 3.08 -0.13 96.11
N ILE A 462 2.19 -1.05 95.73
CA ILE A 462 1.86 -1.36 94.33
C ILE A 462 0.89 -0.27 93.80
N PRO A 463 1.04 0.20 92.54
CA PRO A 463 0.15 1.22 91.98
C PRO A 463 -1.33 0.83 92.04
N GLN A 464 -2.18 1.72 92.54
CA GLN A 464 -3.57 1.43 92.90
C GLN A 464 -4.37 0.76 91.76
N LYS A 465 -4.27 1.27 90.52
CA LYS A 465 -4.91 0.70 89.32
C LYS A 465 -4.71 -0.80 89.12
N LEU A 466 -3.58 -1.36 89.56
CA LEU A 466 -3.26 -2.78 89.43
C LEU A 466 -3.78 -3.62 90.61
N ARG A 467 -4.11 -3.00 91.75
CA ARG A 467 -4.82 -3.61 92.89
C ARG A 467 -6.32 -3.62 92.61
N ASP A 468 -6.85 -2.51 92.08
CA ASP A 468 -8.23 -2.39 91.61
C ASP A 468 -8.54 -3.46 90.53
N ALA A 469 -7.66 -3.59 89.52
CA ALA A 469 -7.74 -4.62 88.48
C ALA A 469 -7.53 -6.07 88.97
N ALA A 470 -7.11 -6.25 90.22
CA ALA A 470 -6.96 -7.55 90.88
C ALA A 470 -8.13 -7.88 91.84
N GLY A 471 -9.16 -7.04 91.91
CA GLY A 471 -10.32 -7.23 92.79
C GLY A 471 -10.00 -7.07 94.27
N ILE A 472 -8.95 -6.31 94.61
CA ILE A 472 -8.53 -6.09 96.00
C ILE A 472 -9.17 -4.80 96.51
N GLU A 473 -10.23 -4.94 97.30
CA GLU A 473 -10.83 -3.80 98.01
C GLU A 473 -9.85 -3.17 99.01
N ALA A 474 -10.03 -1.88 99.29
CA ALA A 474 -9.12 -1.11 100.15
C ALA A 474 -9.25 -1.51 101.63
N GLY A 475 -8.52 -2.55 102.03
CA GLY A 475 -8.34 -2.92 103.43
C GLY A 475 -7.77 -1.76 104.26
N ILE A 476 -8.33 -1.57 105.45
CA ILE A 476 -8.01 -0.46 106.36
C ILE A 476 -6.53 -0.51 106.78
N ASP A 477 -5.81 0.61 106.68
CA ASP A 477 -4.44 0.73 107.22
C ASP A 477 -4.48 0.73 108.76
N VAL A 478 -4.23 -0.43 109.37
CA VAL A 478 -4.12 -0.61 110.83
C VAL A 478 -2.65 -0.43 111.24
N ASP A 479 -2.14 0.80 111.21
CA ASP A 479 -0.78 1.13 111.69
C ASP A 479 -0.65 2.62 112.12
N ASN A 480 -1.63 3.17 112.85
CA ASN A 480 -1.51 4.52 113.44
C ASN A 480 -2.32 4.76 114.75
N GLU A 481 -2.32 3.83 115.71
CA GLU A 481 -2.74 4.16 117.09
C GLU A 481 -2.09 3.24 118.14
N ALA A 482 -0.99 3.70 118.76
CA ALA A 482 -0.31 3.02 119.87
C ALA A 482 0.54 4.01 120.70
N GLY A 483 -0.11 4.94 121.40
CA GLY A 483 0.57 5.99 122.17
C GLY A 483 0.95 5.58 123.60
N GLY A 484 2.25 5.55 123.88
CA GLY A 484 2.83 5.83 125.21
C GLY A 484 2.72 4.76 126.31
N LEU A 485 3.87 4.25 126.74
CA LEU A 485 4.09 3.97 128.17
C LEU A 485 5.51 4.44 128.56
N PHE A 486 5.64 4.96 129.78
CA PHE A 486 6.81 5.69 130.26
C PHE A 486 7.52 4.88 131.35
N LEU A 487 8.85 4.74 131.28
CA LEU A 487 9.71 4.40 132.41
C LEU A 487 11.15 4.82 132.10
N ALA A 488 11.88 5.25 133.13
CA ALA A 488 13.12 6.00 133.01
C ALA A 488 14.37 5.21 133.46
N ALA A 489 15.54 5.72 133.09
CA ALA A 489 16.81 5.43 133.73
C ALA A 489 17.71 6.67 133.71
N GLU A 490 17.99 7.22 134.89
CA GLU A 490 19.22 7.98 135.20
C GLU A 490 20.39 6.96 135.33
N SER A 491 21.68 7.27 135.21
CA SER A 491 22.46 8.46 134.79
C SER A 491 23.64 7.94 133.91
N ASP A 492 24.84 8.50 133.68
CA ASP A 492 25.65 9.69 134.06
C ASP A 492 26.73 9.84 132.93
N GLU A 493 27.69 10.79 132.85
CA GLU A 493 28.17 11.89 133.70
C GLU A 493 28.69 13.05 132.79
N SER A 494 29.23 14.12 133.38
CA SER A 494 30.22 15.09 132.86
C SER A 494 30.01 15.74 131.47
#